data_AF-A0A8B9RZ95-F1
#
_entry.id   AF-A0A8B9RZ95-F1
#
_cell.length_a   1.000
_cell.length_b   1.000
_cell.length_c   1.000
_cell.angle_alpha   90.00
_cell.angle_beta   90.00
_cell.angle_gamma   90.00
#
_symmetry.space_group_name_H-M   'P 1'
#
loop_
_entity.id
_entity.type
_entity.pdbx_description
1 polymer ?
#
loop_
_entity_poly.entity_id
_entity_poly.type
_entity_poly.pdbx_seq_one_letter_code
_entity_poly.pdbx_strand_id
1 'polypeptide(L)'
;QWVGKEKVLEGLIISCFFYGDFGPLNLAMLYRYCCKLNKKLKYFSLSRKKIVYYTSFDQRKRANAAFLIGAYAVIYLKKTPEEAYRTLLSGSNPPYLPFRDASFGNCTYSLTILDCLQGINKALQHGFFDFKTFDVDEYEHYEVCTFNRKEFSLKSVTTM
;
A
#
# COMPACT_ATOMS: atom_id res chain seq x y z
N GLN A 1 16.84 -21.66 11.98
CA GLN A 1 16.63 -22.57 10.85
C GLN A 1 15.15 -22.49 10.46
N TRP A 2 14.81 -21.63 9.50
CA TRP A 2 13.43 -21.52 8.98
C TRP A 2 13.35 -22.32 7.68
N VAL A 3 12.76 -23.51 7.76
CA VAL A 3 12.54 -24.40 6.62
C VAL A 3 11.15 -24.11 6.08
N GLY A 4 11.04 -23.53 4.87
CA GLY A 4 9.75 -23.39 4.21
C GLY A 4 9.77 -22.45 3.00
N LYS A 5 9.21 -22.95 1.89
CA LYS A 5 9.15 -22.33 0.54
C LYS A 5 8.31 -21.05 0.47
N GLU A 6 8.60 -20.03 1.28
CA GLU A 6 7.94 -18.72 1.18
C GLU A 6 8.59 -17.90 0.06
N LYS A 7 7.79 -17.45 -0.92
CA LYS A 7 8.24 -16.45 -1.88
C LYS A 7 7.94 -15.08 -1.29
N VAL A 8 9.01 -14.38 -0.92
CA VAL A 8 8.95 -13.05 -0.32
C VAL A 8 8.74 -12.02 -1.42
N LEU A 9 7.73 -11.15 -1.28
CA LEU A 9 7.47 -10.04 -2.20
C LEU A 9 8.14 -8.76 -1.67
N GLU A 10 9.28 -8.36 -2.23
CA GLU A 10 9.77 -7.00 -1.92
C GLU A 10 8.95 -6.00 -2.74
N GLY A 11 8.10 -5.25 -2.03
CA GLY A 11 7.39 -4.13 -2.61
C GLY A 11 8.26 -2.89 -2.59
N LEU A 12 9.09 -2.68 -3.61
CA LEU A 12 9.66 -1.36 -3.84
C LEU A 12 8.57 -0.48 -4.47
N ILE A 13 7.73 0.12 -3.62
CA ILE A 13 6.76 1.12 -4.04
C ILE A 13 7.37 2.48 -3.76
N ILE A 14 7.83 3.11 -4.83
CA ILE A 14 8.48 4.42 -4.77
C ILE A 14 7.36 5.47 -4.84
N SER A 15 7.07 6.12 -3.72
CA SER A 15 6.28 7.35 -3.72
C SER A 15 7.16 8.49 -4.21
N CYS A 16 6.60 9.39 -5.03
CA CYS A 16 7.25 10.67 -5.33
C CYS A 16 7.01 11.58 -4.13
N PHE A 17 8.05 11.87 -3.35
CA PHE A 17 7.95 12.77 -2.20
C PHE A 17 8.24 14.20 -2.67
N PHE A 18 7.35 15.15 -2.36
CA PHE A 18 7.57 16.56 -2.69
C PHE A 18 8.57 17.21 -1.72
N TYR A 19 8.46 16.93 -0.43
CA TYR A 19 9.36 17.45 0.61
C TYR A 19 9.56 16.43 1.75
N GLY A 20 8.86 16.58 2.87
CA GLY A 20 8.93 15.73 4.06
C GLY A 20 7.80 14.70 4.19
N ASP A 21 6.78 14.80 3.34
CA ASP A 21 5.70 13.82 3.30
C ASP A 21 6.21 12.50 2.82
N PHE A 22 5.80 11.45 3.52
CA PHE A 22 6.12 10.10 3.11
C PHE A 22 4.89 9.30 2.67
N GLY A 23 3.69 9.86 2.68
CA GLY A 23 2.46 9.18 2.32
C GLY A 23 1.22 9.87 2.88
N PRO A 24 0.02 9.27 2.74
CA PRO A 24 -0.23 7.96 2.11
C PRO A 24 0.02 7.97 0.60
N LEU A 25 0.26 6.78 0.03
CA LEU A 25 0.43 6.62 -1.41
C LEU A 25 -0.84 7.02 -2.17
N ASN A 26 -0.67 7.65 -3.34
CA ASN A 26 -1.80 8.08 -4.18
C ASN A 26 -2.64 6.88 -4.69
N LEU A 27 -3.77 7.22 -5.31
CA LEU A 27 -4.77 6.24 -5.74
C LEU A 27 -4.29 5.38 -6.91
N ALA A 28 -3.51 5.95 -7.83
CA ALA A 28 -2.85 5.19 -8.91
C ALA A 28 -1.93 4.10 -8.36
N MET A 29 -1.12 4.42 -7.36
CA MET A 29 -0.17 3.49 -6.75
C MET A 29 -0.91 2.38 -5.98
N LEU A 30 -2.01 2.72 -5.29
CA LEU A 30 -2.90 1.74 -4.67
C LEU A 30 -3.55 0.81 -5.71
N TYR A 31 -4.05 1.36 -6.82
CA TYR A 31 -4.63 0.59 -7.92
C TYR A 31 -3.60 -0.38 -8.54
N ARG A 32 -2.41 0.12 -8.90
CA ARG A 32 -1.34 -0.71 -9.46
C ARG A 32 -0.92 -1.82 -8.48
N TYR A 33 -0.85 -1.53 -7.18
CA TYR A 33 -0.59 -2.53 -6.15
C TYR A 33 -1.67 -3.62 -6.13
N CYS A 34 -2.95 -3.22 -6.10
CA CYS A 34 -4.09 -4.13 -6.10
C CYS A 34 -4.09 -5.04 -7.34
N CYS A 35 -3.89 -4.49 -8.54
CA CYS A 35 -3.79 -5.25 -9.78
C CYS A 35 -2.61 -6.25 -9.74
N LYS A 36 -1.46 -5.83 -9.23
CA LYS A 36 -0.25 -6.68 -9.15
C LYS A 36 -0.43 -7.83 -8.16
N LEU A 37 -1.05 -7.57 -7.01
CA LEU A 37 -1.36 -8.59 -6.01
C LEU A 37 -2.39 -9.59 -6.55
N ASN A 38 -3.46 -9.11 -7.18
CA ASN A 38 -4.47 -9.95 -7.83
C ASN A 38 -3.88 -10.84 -8.93
N LYS A 39 -2.99 -10.29 -9.78
CA LYS A 39 -2.28 -11.08 -10.81
C LYS A 39 -1.46 -12.20 -10.17
N LYS A 40 -0.75 -11.94 -9.08
CA LYS A 40 0.06 -12.94 -8.38
C LYS A 40 -0.77 -14.01 -7.67
N LEU A 41 -1.91 -13.63 -7.09
CA LEU A 41 -2.84 -14.59 -6.49
C LEU A 41 -3.44 -15.55 -7.51
N LYS A 42 -3.60 -15.11 -8.77
CA LYS A 42 -4.10 -15.95 -9.88
C LYS A 42 -3.05 -16.89 -10.48
N TYR A 43 -1.76 -16.74 -10.17
CA TYR A 43 -0.73 -17.62 -10.72
C TYR A 43 -0.83 -19.03 -10.11
N PHE A 44 -1.11 -20.02 -10.96
CA PHE A 44 -1.27 -21.41 -10.52
C PHE A 44 -0.04 -21.99 -9.81
N SER A 45 1.17 -21.55 -10.19
CA SER A 45 2.44 -21.94 -9.55
C SER A 45 2.64 -21.37 -8.14
N LEU A 46 1.82 -20.38 -7.74
CA LEU A 46 1.81 -19.74 -6.42
C LEU A 46 0.59 -20.13 -5.59
N SER A 47 -0.39 -20.86 -6.15
CA SER A 47 -1.64 -21.25 -5.48
C SER A 47 -1.45 -21.99 -4.14
N ARG A 48 -0.39 -22.79 -4.02
CA ARG A 48 -0.04 -23.54 -2.80
C ARG A 48 1.02 -22.85 -1.94
N LYS A 49 1.39 -21.61 -2.25
CA LYS A 49 2.46 -20.87 -1.57
C LYS A 49 1.89 -19.65 -0.86
N LYS A 50 2.39 -19.41 0.35
CA LYS A 50 2.06 -18.20 1.09
C LYS A 50 2.77 -17.00 0.46
N ILE A 51 2.01 -15.95 0.20
CA ILE A 51 2.52 -14.68 -0.31
C ILE A 51 2.81 -13.78 0.87
N VAL A 52 4.08 -13.40 1.04
CA VAL A 52 4.51 -12.50 2.12
C VAL A 52 4.85 -11.15 1.52
N TYR A 53 4.11 -10.11 1.91
CA TYR A 53 4.42 -8.73 1.55
C TYR A 53 5.34 -8.12 2.60
N TYR A 54 6.56 -7.75 2.19
CA TYR A 54 7.52 -7.15 3.10
C TYR A 54 8.03 -5.81 2.59
N THR A 55 8.61 -5.08 3.52
CA THR A 55 9.18 -3.76 3.34
C THR A 55 10.46 -3.66 4.17
N SER A 56 11.26 -2.63 3.91
CA SER A 56 12.49 -2.36 4.67
C SER A 56 12.21 -1.95 6.11
N PHE A 57 13.24 -1.89 6.95
CA PHE A 57 13.16 -1.40 8.34
C PHE A 57 12.80 0.09 8.48
N ASP A 58 12.81 0.88 7.38
CA ASP A 58 12.39 2.29 7.40
C ASP A 58 10.90 2.43 7.80
N GLN A 59 10.65 3.14 8.90
CA GLN A 59 9.31 3.33 9.47
C GLN A 59 8.33 3.99 8.48
N ARG A 60 8.80 4.86 7.60
CA ARG A 60 7.97 5.52 6.58
C ARG A 60 7.48 4.53 5.53
N LYS A 61 8.40 3.69 5.03
CA LYS A 61 8.08 2.61 4.08
C LYS A 61 7.21 1.54 4.73
N ARG A 62 7.37 1.28 6.03
CA ARG A 62 6.48 0.40 6.80
C ARG A 62 5.05 0.91 6.87
N ALA A 63 4.85 2.18 7.20
CA ALA A 63 3.53 2.80 7.26
C ALA A 63 2.81 2.77 5.89
N ASN A 64 3.53 3.09 4.80
CA ASN A 64 3.00 2.98 3.44
C ASN A 64 2.59 1.56 3.05
N ALA A 65 3.46 0.58 3.33
CA ALA A 65 3.17 -0.82 3.05
C ALA A 65 1.95 -1.32 3.83
N ALA A 66 1.85 -0.95 5.11
CA ALA A 66 0.71 -1.28 5.96
C ALA A 66 -0.58 -0.64 5.44
N PHE A 67 -0.53 0.61 5.00
CA PHE A 67 -1.66 1.28 4.36
C PHE A 67 -2.13 0.55 3.10
N LEU A 68 -1.23 0.16 2.19
CA LEU A 68 -1.59 -0.53 0.95
C LEU A 68 -2.28 -1.87 1.17
N ILE A 69 -1.73 -2.72 2.05
CA ILE A 69 -2.33 -4.03 2.34
C ILE A 69 -3.65 -3.86 3.13
N GLY A 70 -3.73 -2.86 4.01
CA GLY A 70 -4.96 -2.50 4.72
C GLY A 70 -6.05 -2.05 3.76
N ALA A 71 -5.71 -1.14 2.83
CA ALA A 71 -6.63 -0.63 1.83
C ALA A 71 -7.12 -1.76 0.91
N TYR A 72 -6.21 -2.64 0.46
CA TYR A 72 -6.57 -3.83 -0.30
C TYR A 72 -7.59 -4.72 0.45
N ALA A 73 -7.40 -4.90 1.77
CA ALA A 73 -8.35 -5.67 2.58
C ALA A 73 -9.73 -5.01 2.66
N VAL A 74 -9.81 -3.69 2.78
CA VAL A 74 -11.09 -2.97 2.76
C VAL A 74 -11.77 -3.08 1.38
N ILE A 75 -11.01 -2.85 0.30
CA ILE A 75 -11.55 -2.80 -1.07
C ILE A 75 -11.99 -4.18 -1.57
N TYR A 76 -11.09 -5.16 -1.51
CA TYR A 76 -11.26 -6.49 -2.13
C TYR A 76 -11.79 -7.54 -1.15
N LEU A 77 -11.36 -7.52 0.12
CA LEU A 77 -11.85 -8.48 1.13
C LEU A 77 -13.11 -7.98 1.84
N LYS A 78 -13.59 -6.77 1.54
CA LYS A 78 -14.78 -6.15 2.15
C LYS A 78 -14.74 -6.12 3.68
N LYS A 79 -13.55 -6.03 4.27
CA LYS A 79 -13.36 -5.88 5.71
C LYS A 79 -13.63 -4.44 6.14
N THR A 80 -14.01 -4.27 7.41
CA THR A 80 -14.09 -2.92 7.99
C THR A 80 -12.69 -2.34 8.20
N PRO A 81 -12.52 -1.01 8.13
CA PRO A 81 -11.25 -0.34 8.44
C PRO A 81 -10.64 -0.78 9.77
N GLU A 82 -11.48 -0.97 10.80
CA GLU A 82 -11.07 -1.34 12.14
C GLU A 82 -10.52 -2.78 12.19
N GLU A 83 -11.13 -3.72 11.46
CA GLU A 83 -10.64 -5.09 11.35
C GLU A 83 -9.32 -5.19 10.58
N ALA A 84 -9.22 -4.44 9.47
CA ALA A 84 -7.99 -4.36 8.70
C ALA A 84 -6.86 -3.77 9.56
N TYR A 85 -7.14 -2.69 10.28
CA TYR A 85 -6.18 -2.04 11.17
C TYR A 85 -5.77 -2.93 12.35
N ARG A 86 -6.72 -3.64 12.99
CA ARG A 86 -6.40 -4.59 14.06
C ARG A 86 -5.45 -5.68 13.60
N THR A 87 -5.66 -6.21 12.39
CA THR A 87 -4.79 -7.22 11.78
C THR A 87 -3.37 -6.69 11.56
N LEU A 88 -3.23 -5.40 11.20
CA LEU A 88 -1.94 -4.74 11.04
C LEU A 88 -1.21 -4.51 12.37
N LEU A 89 -1.94 -4.27 13.46
CA LEU A 89 -1.39 -4.05 14.79
C LEU A 89 -0.88 -5.34 15.44
N SER A 90 -1.57 -6.48 15.23
CA SER A 90 -1.24 -7.77 15.85
C SER A 90 0.17 -8.31 15.55
N GLY A 91 0.90 -7.73 14.60
CA GLY A 91 2.29 -8.09 14.29
C GLY A 91 3.28 -6.92 14.24
N SER A 92 2.87 -5.70 14.59
CA SER A 92 3.70 -4.50 14.42
C SER A 92 4.25 -4.00 15.75
N ASN A 93 5.54 -4.27 15.99
CA ASN A 93 6.31 -3.63 17.05
C ASN A 93 7.69 -3.24 16.49
N PRO A 94 8.07 -1.95 16.38
CA PRO A 94 7.41 -0.74 16.91
C PRO A 94 6.17 -0.27 16.10
N PRO A 95 5.32 0.62 16.67
CA PRO A 95 4.11 1.13 16.02
C PRO A 95 4.39 1.86 14.70
N TYR A 96 3.36 2.00 13.85
CA TYR A 96 3.48 2.70 12.58
C TYR A 96 3.56 4.21 12.79
N LEU A 97 4.43 4.86 12.00
CA LEU A 97 4.56 6.31 11.99
C LEU A 97 3.31 6.92 11.35
N PRO A 98 2.63 7.89 12.00
CA PRO A 98 1.50 8.58 11.40
C PRO A 98 1.96 9.49 10.25
N PHE A 99 1.10 9.65 9.26
CA PHE A 99 1.32 10.52 8.11
C PHE A 99 1.28 11.99 8.55
N ARG A 100 2.13 12.80 7.91
CA ARG A 100 2.23 14.24 8.14
C ARG A 100 1.69 15.00 6.94
N ASP A 101 1.43 16.28 7.16
CA ASP A 101 0.97 17.21 6.15
C ASP A 101 2.14 17.85 5.39
N ALA A 102 1.85 18.32 4.17
CA ALA A 102 2.83 18.91 3.26
C ALA A 102 3.26 20.34 3.60
N SER A 103 2.90 20.84 4.78
CA SER A 103 3.22 22.22 5.18
C SER A 103 4.68 22.36 5.59
N PHE A 104 5.23 23.56 5.39
CA PHE A 104 6.51 23.95 5.94
C PHE A 104 6.34 24.27 7.43
N GLY A 105 6.69 23.33 8.32
CA GLY A 105 6.67 23.58 9.77
C GLY A 105 6.47 22.34 10.62
N ASN A 106 6.15 22.56 11.90
CA ASN A 106 5.77 21.49 12.81
C ASN A 106 4.36 20.99 12.45
N CYS A 107 4.24 19.68 12.23
CA CYS A 107 2.97 19.02 11.94
C CYS A 107 1.99 19.21 13.10
N THR A 108 0.90 19.95 12.86
CA THR A 108 -0.17 20.18 13.85
C THR A 108 -1.23 19.10 13.82
N TYR A 109 -1.31 18.30 12.76
CA TYR A 109 -2.29 17.24 12.60
C TYR A 109 -1.68 16.00 11.92
N SER A 110 -1.61 14.89 12.67
CA SER A 110 -1.04 13.65 12.17
C SER A 110 -2.15 12.65 11.81
N LEU A 111 -2.17 12.19 10.57
CA LEU A 111 -3.15 11.20 10.08
C LEU A 111 -2.66 9.78 10.35
N THR A 112 -3.47 8.97 11.02
CA THR A 112 -3.15 7.56 11.23
C THR A 112 -3.56 6.71 10.01
N ILE A 113 -3.03 5.48 9.93
CA ILE A 113 -3.46 4.53 8.90
C ILE A 113 -4.96 4.26 8.99
N LEU A 114 -5.52 4.21 10.21
CA LEU A 114 -6.94 3.98 10.43
C LEU A 114 -7.79 5.10 9.79
N ASP A 115 -7.40 6.36 9.97
CA ASP A 115 -8.11 7.50 9.40
C ASP A 115 -8.15 7.42 7.86
N CYS A 116 -7.03 7.06 7.24
CA CYS A 116 -6.95 6.87 5.79
C CYS A 116 -7.84 5.70 5.32
N LEU A 117 -7.88 4.59 6.06
CA LEU A 117 -8.74 3.44 5.72
C LEU A 117 -10.23 3.78 5.86
N GLN A 118 -10.60 4.56 6.87
CA GLN A 118 -11.97 5.05 7.04
C GLN A 118 -12.36 5.99 5.88
N GLY A 119 -11.44 6.85 5.43
CA GLY A 119 -11.61 7.68 4.25
C GLY A 119 -11.91 6.85 2.99
N ILE A 120 -11.11 5.81 2.73
CA ILE A 120 -11.35 4.90 1.60
C ILE A 120 -12.71 4.20 1.72
N ASN A 121 -13.05 3.70 2.90
CA ASN A 121 -14.31 2.99 3.10
C ASN A 121 -15.52 3.91 2.83
N LYS A 122 -15.49 5.14 3.34
CA LYS A 122 -16.53 6.14 3.05
C LYS A 122 -16.56 6.50 1.56
N ALA A 123 -15.39 6.65 0.92
CA ALA A 123 -15.31 6.93 -0.52
C ALA A 123 -15.99 5.83 -1.36
N LEU A 124 -15.77 4.57 -0.99
CA LEU A 124 -16.43 3.41 -1.62
C LEU A 124 -17.94 3.38 -1.35
N GLN A 125 -18.37 3.70 -0.12
CA GLN A 125 -19.78 3.72 0.25
C GLN A 125 -20.58 4.78 -0.51
N HIS A 126 -19.98 5.95 -0.75
CA HIS A 126 -20.59 7.05 -1.49
C HIS A 126 -20.37 6.98 -3.00
N GLY A 127 -19.65 5.97 -3.50
CA GLY A 127 -19.37 5.84 -4.93
C GLY A 127 -18.44 6.92 -5.50
N PHE A 128 -17.66 7.61 -4.64
CA PHE A 128 -16.64 8.56 -5.10
C PHE A 128 -15.53 7.87 -5.89
N PHE A 129 -15.35 6.57 -5.69
CA PHE A 129 -14.33 5.80 -6.38
C PHE A 129 -14.76 4.36 -6.63
N ASP A 130 -14.49 3.85 -7.84
CA ASP A 130 -14.65 2.44 -8.19
C ASP A 130 -13.36 1.88 -8.83
N PHE A 131 -12.75 0.91 -8.15
CA PHE A 131 -11.56 0.19 -8.65
C PHE A 131 -11.82 -0.63 -9.93
N LYS A 132 -13.07 -0.85 -10.33
CA LYS A 132 -13.37 -1.57 -11.58
C LYS A 132 -13.31 -0.66 -12.79
N THR A 133 -13.69 0.60 -12.63
CA THR A 133 -13.79 1.58 -13.73
C THR A 133 -12.65 2.59 -13.71
N PHE A 134 -11.82 2.59 -12.68
CA PHE A 134 -10.71 3.53 -12.56
C PHE A 134 -9.68 3.37 -13.69
N ASP A 135 -9.51 4.44 -14.46
CA ASP A 135 -8.43 4.58 -15.44
C ASP A 135 -7.19 5.19 -14.77
N VAL A 136 -6.20 4.32 -14.53
CA VAL A 136 -4.93 4.72 -13.92
C VAL A 136 -4.08 5.56 -14.87
N ASP A 137 -4.18 5.33 -16.18
CA ASP A 137 -3.33 6.01 -17.15
C ASP A 137 -3.85 7.44 -17.38
N GLU A 138 -5.18 7.64 -17.37
CA GLU A 138 -5.78 8.96 -17.34
C GLU A 138 -5.42 9.73 -16.07
N TYR A 139 -5.54 9.10 -14.90
CA TYR A 139 -5.21 9.72 -13.62
C TYR A 139 -3.75 10.18 -13.56
N GLU A 140 -2.81 9.31 -13.96
CA GLU A 140 -1.38 9.66 -14.01
C GLU A 140 -1.08 10.74 -15.06
N HIS A 141 -1.83 10.79 -16.16
CA HIS A 141 -1.67 11.83 -17.18
C HIS A 141 -2.00 13.23 -16.65
N TYR A 142 -3.05 13.35 -15.84
CA TYR A 142 -3.45 14.63 -15.24
C TYR A 142 -2.68 14.99 -13.96
N GLU A 143 -2.05 14.02 -13.28
CA GLU A 143 -1.20 14.29 -12.11
C GLU A 143 0.18 14.89 -12.46
N VAL A 144 0.55 15.01 -13.75
CA VAL A 144 1.91 15.40 -14.14
C VAL A 144 2.24 16.86 -13.79
N CYS A 145 2.95 17.05 -12.67
CA CYS A 145 4.16 17.87 -12.67
C CYS A 145 5.31 16.95 -13.09
N THR A 146 5.94 17.23 -14.23
CA THR A 146 7.06 16.47 -14.81
C THR A 146 8.05 15.92 -13.76
N PHE A 147 8.28 14.60 -13.69
CA PHE A 147 9.56 13.91 -13.93
C PHE A 147 9.58 12.45 -13.41
N ASN A 148 10.18 11.56 -14.21
CA ASN A 148 10.67 10.19 -13.94
C ASN A 148 9.67 9.04 -13.67
N ARG A 149 9.44 8.26 -14.73
CA ARG A 149 9.19 6.80 -14.63
C ARG A 149 10.28 6.16 -13.77
N LYS A 150 9.99 5.86 -12.51
CA LYS A 150 10.80 4.92 -11.73
C LYS A 150 10.19 3.53 -11.86
N GLU A 151 10.99 2.65 -12.42
CA GLU A 151 10.61 1.29 -12.80
C GLU A 151 10.29 0.42 -11.56
N PHE A 152 9.14 -0.25 -11.61
CA PHE A 152 8.61 -1.10 -10.54
C PHE A 152 9.24 -2.51 -10.57
N SER A 153 10.38 -2.71 -9.91
CA SER A 153 10.95 -4.06 -9.78
C SER A 153 10.33 -4.82 -8.60
N LEU A 154 9.68 -5.96 -8.87
CA LEU A 154 9.38 -6.96 -7.84
C LEU A 154 10.33 -8.13 -8.03
N LYS A 155 11.30 -8.29 -7.13
CA LYS A 155 12.17 -9.46 -7.13
C LYS A 155 11.46 -10.57 -6.35
N SER A 156 11.34 -11.74 -6.98
CA SER A 156 11.07 -12.96 -6.23
C SER A 156 12.40 -13.47 -5.71
N VAL A 157 12.67 -13.29 -4.42
CA VAL A 157 13.83 -13.92 -3.79
C VAL A 157 13.52 -15.41 -3.66
N THR A 158 14.32 -16.23 -4.33
CA THR A 158 14.38 -17.67 -4.08
C THR A 158 15.57 -17.84 -3.16
N THR A 159 15.33 -17.98 -1.86
CA THR A 159 16.39 -18.34 -0.92
C THR A 159 16.81 -19.77 -1.24
N MET A 160 18.08 -19.96 -1.62
CA MET A 160 18.72 -21.29 -1.71
C MET A 160 18.86 -21.90 -0.32
#